data_AF-B9JHR5-F1
#
_entry.id   AF-B9JHR5-F1
#
_cell.length_a   1.000
_cell.length_b   1.000
_cell.length_c   1.000
_cell.angle_alpha   90.00
_cell.angle_beta   90.00
_cell.angle_gamma   90.00
#
_symmetry.space_group_name_H-M   'P 1'
#
loop_
_entity.id
_entity.type
_entity.pdbx_description
1 polymer ?
#
loop_
_entity_poly.entity_id
_entity_poly.type
_entity_poly.pdbx_seq_one_letter_code
_entity_poly.pdbx_strand_id
1 'polypeptide(L)'
;MNYDPPKAPLRSSLLLFRAVDSMPAGINLPEIRQTPAWGWEDFSAAPVDCHDVPGDHFTCLSAEYAGEIARTLKRRLAEFD
;
A
#
# COMPACT_ATOMS: atom_id res chain seq x y z
N MET A 1 16.36 1.47 -17.59
CA MET A 1 17.12 1.40 -16.32
C MET A 1 16.44 0.34 -15.48
N ASN A 2 17.02 -0.86 -15.34
CA ASN A 2 16.43 -1.96 -14.56
C ASN A 2 17.03 -1.94 -13.16
N TYR A 3 16.55 -1.01 -12.34
CA TYR A 3 16.87 -1.01 -10.93
C TYR A 3 16.02 -2.09 -10.22
N ASP A 4 16.68 -3.05 -9.57
CA ASP A 4 16.04 -4.05 -8.71
C ASP A 4 16.63 -3.91 -7.29
N PRO A 5 15.88 -3.38 -6.31
CA PRO A 5 16.41 -3.17 -4.98
C PRO A 5 16.66 -4.50 -4.25
N PRO A 6 17.69 -4.57 -3.38
CA PRO A 6 17.90 -5.73 -2.52
C PRO A 6 16.67 -6.02 -1.65
N LYS A 7 16.16 -7.25 -1.73
CA LYS A 7 14.98 -7.74 -1.02
C LYS A 7 15.33 -8.20 0.41
N ALA A 8 16.07 -7.39 1.16
CA ALA A 8 16.44 -7.71 2.54
C ALA A 8 15.20 -7.50 3.46
N PRO A 9 14.59 -8.56 4.02
CA PRO A 9 13.29 -8.42 4.67
C PRO A 9 13.38 -7.60 5.95
N LEU A 10 12.54 -6.56 6.04
CA LEU A 10 12.37 -5.75 7.24
C LEU A 10 11.69 -6.57 8.33
N ARG A 11 12.20 -6.48 9.56
CA ARG A 11 11.58 -7.10 10.74
C ARG A 11 10.41 -6.28 11.31
N SER A 12 10.26 -5.04 10.86
CA SER A 12 9.15 -4.17 11.24
C SER A 12 7.86 -4.59 10.54
N SER A 13 6.74 -4.39 11.23
CA SER A 13 5.43 -4.57 10.59
C SER A 13 5.18 -3.48 9.57
N LEU A 14 4.61 -3.87 8.42
CA LEU A 14 4.26 -2.94 7.34
C LEU A 14 2.74 -2.85 7.21
N LEU A 15 2.25 -1.61 7.14
CA LEU A 15 0.87 -1.27 6.80
C LEU A 15 0.86 -0.64 5.41
N LEU A 16 0.19 -1.28 4.45
CA LEU A 16 0.07 -0.82 3.08
C LEU A 16 -1.36 -0.36 2.78
N PHE A 17 -1.52 0.91 2.40
CA PHE A 17 -2.77 1.43 1.87
C PHE A 17 -2.80 1.29 0.35
N ARG A 18 -3.76 0.53 -0.17
CA ARG A 18 -3.91 0.24 -1.60
C ARG A 18 -5.04 1.10 -2.16
N ALA A 19 -4.68 2.07 -3.01
CA ALA A 19 -5.65 2.85 -3.78
C ALA A 19 -6.22 1.98 -4.91
N VAL A 20 -7.48 1.56 -4.77
CA VAL A 20 -8.06 0.49 -5.62
C VAL A 20 -8.79 1.01 -6.84
N ASP A 21 -9.07 2.31 -6.94
CA ASP A 21 -9.74 2.83 -8.12
C ASP A 21 -8.80 2.77 -9.33
N SER A 22 -9.43 2.57 -10.49
CA SER A 22 -8.70 2.46 -11.74
C SER A 22 -7.98 3.77 -12.06
N MET A 23 -6.70 3.65 -12.45
CA MET A 23 -5.96 4.79 -12.95
C MET A 23 -6.59 5.34 -14.25
N PRO A 24 -6.37 6.61 -14.57
CA PRO A 24 -6.72 7.18 -15.86
C PRO A 24 -6.27 6.33 -17.05
N ALA A 25 -7.08 6.30 -18.11
CA ALA A 25 -6.79 5.54 -19.32
C ALA A 25 -5.41 5.89 -19.88
N GLY A 26 -4.65 4.86 -20.31
CA GLY A 26 -3.29 5.01 -20.83
C GLY A 26 -2.18 4.83 -19.80
N ILE A 27 -2.51 4.64 -18.52
CA ILE A 27 -1.54 4.29 -17.48
C ILE A 27 -1.46 2.77 -17.34
N ASN A 28 -0.36 2.17 -17.78
CA ASN A 28 -0.08 0.76 -17.53
C ASN A 28 0.41 0.57 -16.10
N LEU A 29 -0.31 -0.25 -15.34
CA LEU A 29 0.08 -0.63 -14.00
C LEU A 29 1.11 -1.77 -14.05
N PRO A 30 2.14 -1.75 -13.19
CA PRO A 30 3.14 -2.79 -13.16
C PRO A 30 2.54 -4.12 -12.65
N GLU A 31 3.08 -5.25 -13.14
CA GLU A 31 2.62 -6.60 -12.77
C GLU A 31 2.65 -6.86 -11.27
N ILE A 32 3.54 -6.18 -10.53
CA ILE A 32 3.60 -6.28 -9.06
C ILE A 32 2.23 -6.02 -8.41
N ARG A 33 1.35 -5.22 -9.03
CA ARG A 33 -0.01 -4.98 -8.51
C ARG A 33 -0.93 -6.21 -8.54
N GLN A 34 -0.51 -7.28 -9.19
CA GLN A 34 -1.22 -8.57 -9.19
C GLN A 34 -0.92 -9.39 -7.93
N THR A 35 0.12 -9.05 -7.17
CA THR A 35 0.44 -9.76 -5.93
C THR A 35 -0.35 -9.18 -4.75
N PRO A 36 -0.56 -9.95 -3.66
CA PRO A 36 -1.38 -9.50 -2.53
C PRO A 36 -0.91 -8.19 -1.90
N ALA A 37 0.40 -7.98 -1.75
CA ALA A 37 0.97 -6.77 -1.15
C ALA A 37 1.71 -5.89 -2.17
N TRP A 38 1.36 -6.01 -3.45
CA TRP A 38 1.93 -5.21 -4.54
C TRP A 38 3.47 -5.24 -4.64
N GLY A 39 4.08 -6.37 -4.28
CA GLY A 39 5.51 -6.61 -4.26
C GLY A 39 6.18 -6.32 -2.91
N TRP A 40 5.47 -5.75 -1.93
CA TRP A 40 6.03 -5.49 -0.60
C TRP A 40 6.26 -6.74 0.24
N GLU A 41 5.64 -7.86 -0.11
CA GLU A 41 5.89 -9.16 0.52
C GLU A 41 7.35 -9.60 0.41
N ASP A 42 8.05 -9.20 -0.66
CA ASP A 42 9.47 -9.51 -0.84
C ASP A 42 10.39 -8.75 0.13
N PHE A 43 9.87 -7.67 0.75
CA PHE A 43 10.62 -6.78 1.63
C PHE A 43 10.21 -6.88 3.09
N SER A 44 9.29 -7.79 3.45
CA SER A 44 8.81 -7.95 4.82
C SER A 44 9.08 -9.35 5.35
N ALA A 45 9.56 -9.42 6.60
CA ALA A 45 9.71 -10.69 7.31
C ALA A 45 8.38 -11.22 7.89
N ALA A 46 7.32 -10.39 7.89
CA ALA A 46 5.99 -10.72 8.37
C ALA A 46 4.94 -10.41 7.27
N PRO A 47 3.71 -10.94 7.37
CA PRO A 47 2.64 -10.55 6.45
C PRO A 47 2.42 -9.03 6.43
N VAL A 48 2.38 -8.44 5.24
CA VAL A 48 2.06 -7.01 5.06
C VAL A 48 0.56 -6.81 5.31
N ASP A 49 0.21 -5.95 6.26
CA ASP A 49 -1.19 -5.59 6.55
C ASP A 49 -1.69 -4.65 5.46
N CYS A 50 -2.59 -5.12 4.60
CA CYS A 50 -3.08 -4.38 3.45
C CYS A 50 -4.49 -3.84 3.71
N HIS A 51 -4.71 -2.55 3.45
CA HIS A 51 -6.02 -1.90 3.54
C HIS A 51 -6.35 -1.20 2.23
N ASP A 52 -7.48 -1.56 1.65
CA ASP A 52 -7.98 -0.90 0.45
C ASP A 52 -8.61 0.43 0.82
N VAL A 53 -8.33 1.45 0.02
CA VAL A 53 -8.87 2.79 0.19
C VAL A 53 -9.42 3.30 -1.15
N PRO A 54 -10.51 4.10 -1.10
CA PRO A 54 -11.06 4.71 -2.30
C PRO A 54 -10.10 5.72 -2.93
N GLY A 55 -10.35 6.02 -4.20
CA GLY A 55 -9.47 6.83 -5.02
C GLY A 55 -8.40 6.01 -5.73
N ASP A 56 -7.79 6.66 -6.71
CA ASP A 56 -6.62 6.18 -7.43
C ASP A 56 -5.33 6.68 -6.74
N HIS A 57 -4.17 6.42 -7.36
CA HIS A 57 -2.89 6.85 -6.81
C HIS A 57 -2.78 8.37 -6.60
N PHE A 58 -3.56 9.18 -7.34
CA PHE A 58 -3.53 10.64 -7.24
C PHE A 58 -4.54 11.17 -6.23
N THR A 59 -5.66 10.48 -6.06
CA THR A 59 -6.83 10.99 -5.34
C THR A 59 -7.03 10.34 -3.98
N CYS A 60 -6.40 9.19 -3.68
CA CYS A 60 -6.58 8.48 -2.40
C CYS A 60 -6.18 9.29 -1.16
N LEU A 61 -5.36 10.34 -1.31
CA LEU A 61 -4.98 11.27 -0.24
C LEU A 61 -5.74 12.61 -0.28
N SER A 62 -6.77 12.73 -1.13
CA SER A 62 -7.60 13.92 -1.18
C SER A 62 -8.36 14.14 0.14
N ALA A 63 -8.86 15.36 0.36
CA ALA A 63 -9.64 15.67 1.55
C ALA A 63 -10.88 14.77 1.73
N GLU A 64 -11.41 14.22 0.62
CA GLU A 64 -12.53 13.28 0.63
C GLU A 64 -12.18 11.93 1.26
N TYR A 65 -10.97 11.41 1.02
CA TYR A 65 -10.58 10.04 1.39
C TYR A 65 -9.54 9.98 2.52
N ALA A 66 -8.79 11.05 2.77
CA ALA A 66 -7.73 11.09 3.78
C ALA A 66 -8.23 10.74 5.20
N GLY A 67 -9.49 11.04 5.52
CA GLY A 67 -10.10 10.70 6.80
C GLY A 67 -10.19 9.19 7.04
N GLU A 68 -10.37 8.38 5.99
CA GLU A 68 -10.43 6.92 6.10
C GLU A 68 -9.05 6.32 6.38
N ILE A 69 -8.02 6.77 5.65
CA ILE A 69 -6.62 6.41 5.89
C ILE A 69 -6.25 6.74 7.34
N ALA A 70 -6.55 7.96 7.79
CA ALA A 70 -6.24 8.40 9.15
C ALA A 70 -6.95 7.55 10.21
N ARG A 71 -8.20 7.14 9.98
CA ARG A 71 -8.95 6.29 10.91
C ARG A 71 -8.31 4.89 11.03
N THR A 72 -8.00 4.27 9.90
CA THR A 72 -7.35 2.95 9.87
C THR A 72 -5.97 3.01 10.51
N LEU A 73 -5.17 4.03 10.20
CA LEU A 73 -3.85 4.23 10.79
C LEU A 73 -3.94 4.38 12.32
N LYS A 74 -4.84 5.22 12.82
CA LYS A 74 -5.05 5.40 14.27
C LYS A 74 -5.45 4.10 14.96
N ARG A 75 -6.34 3.31 14.34
CA ARG A 75 -6.74 2.00 14.88
C ARG A 75 -5.55 1.06 14.97
N ARG A 76 -4.74 0.95 13.91
CA ARG A 76 -3.56 0.07 13.91
C ARG A 76 -2.52 0.51 14.94
N LEU A 77 -2.22 1.81 15.02
CA LEU A 77 -1.30 2.31 16.04
C LEU A 77 -1.75 1.96 17.46
N ALA A 78 -3.05 2.02 17.74
CA ALA A 78 -3.60 1.63 19.05
C ALA A 78 -3.56 0.10 19.33
N GLU A 79 -3.43 -0.73 18.30
CA GLU A 79 -3.25 -2.19 18.42
C GLU A 79 -1.77 -2.59 18.55
N PHE A 80 -0.84 -1.65 18.32
CA PHE A 80 0.61 -1.85 18.43
C PHE A 80 1.19 -1.48 19.81
N ASP A 81 0.40 -0.80 20.67
CA ASP A 81 0.72 -0.52 22.08
C ASP A 81 0.36 -1.72 22.98
#